data_AF-A0A4Q7YG50-F1
#
_entry.id   AF-A0A4Q7YG50-F1
#
_cell.length_a   1.000
_cell.length_b   1.000
_cell.length_c   1.000
_cell.angle_alpha   90.00
_cell.angle_beta   90.00
_cell.angle_gamma   90.00
#
_symmetry.space_group_name_H-M   'P 1'
#
loop_
_entity.id
_entity.type
_entity.pdbx_description
1 polymer ?
#
loop_
_entity_poly.entity_id
_entity_poly.type
_entity_poly.pdbx_seq_one_letter_code
_entity_poly.pdbx_strand_id
1 'polypeptide(L)'
;MKLRWLIPIAVLLPLRLGATGPAVSSRVATITINLNQVTALHLRPEFESTIRMPEEITSVILGSPSSFKAEHNEGEPQYVYVKPITKDPVQSNLLIATKSGQHVTLELISDGASANNANQPVDFLIEYRVSRSFLIVSDATVPVMPKTAEKPDSSGASPPHSPSVVPSAIDQEFEQQTKLNAPK
;
A
#
# COMPACT_ATOMS: atom_id res chain seq x y z
N MET A 1 23.46 -37.25 -75.17
CA MET A 1 22.39 -37.45 -74.17
C MET A 1 22.63 -36.47 -73.02
N LYS A 2 21.69 -35.54 -72.77
CA LYS A 2 21.83 -34.45 -71.77
C LYS A 2 21.10 -34.85 -70.48
N LEU A 3 21.84 -35.02 -69.37
CA LEU A 3 21.28 -35.33 -68.06
C LEU A 3 20.92 -34.02 -67.34
N ARG A 4 19.63 -33.80 -67.07
CA ARG A 4 19.11 -32.59 -66.41
C ARG A 4 19.06 -32.85 -64.90
N TRP A 5 19.77 -32.02 -64.15
CA TRP A 5 19.83 -32.03 -62.68
C TRP A 5 18.52 -31.48 -62.10
N LEU A 6 17.85 -32.24 -61.24
CA LEU A 6 16.67 -31.78 -60.48
C LEU A 6 17.15 -31.26 -59.12
N ILE A 7 16.96 -29.96 -58.89
CA ILE A 7 17.20 -29.31 -57.59
C ILE A 7 15.98 -29.57 -56.71
N PRO A 8 16.11 -30.07 -55.47
CA PRO A 8 14.98 -30.16 -54.56
C PRO A 8 14.70 -28.77 -53.98
N ILE A 9 13.49 -28.27 -54.21
CA ILE A 9 12.98 -27.05 -53.56
C ILE A 9 12.63 -27.43 -52.13
N ALA A 10 13.46 -27.02 -51.17
CA ALA A 10 13.15 -27.12 -49.75
C ALA A 10 12.07 -26.08 -49.42
N VAL A 11 10.83 -26.56 -49.25
CA VAL A 11 9.71 -25.74 -48.76
C VAL A 11 9.92 -25.50 -47.26
N LEU A 12 10.47 -24.33 -46.92
CA LEU A 12 10.51 -23.82 -45.55
C LEU A 12 9.10 -23.36 -45.15
N LEU A 13 8.29 -24.29 -44.63
CA LEU A 13 7.04 -23.94 -43.96
C LEU A 13 7.38 -23.33 -42.59
N PRO A 14 6.95 -22.10 -42.27
CA PRO A 14 7.15 -21.54 -40.95
C PRO A 14 6.27 -22.29 -39.94
N LEU A 15 6.88 -23.15 -39.14
CA LEU A 15 6.25 -23.75 -37.95
C LEU A 15 5.93 -22.61 -36.96
N ARG A 16 4.70 -22.09 -37.03
CA ARG A 16 4.15 -21.23 -35.98
C ARG A 16 3.77 -22.13 -34.81
N LEU A 17 4.70 -22.35 -33.89
CA LEU A 17 4.38 -22.89 -32.57
C LEU A 17 3.59 -21.81 -31.80
N GLY A 18 2.27 -21.89 -31.83
CA GLY A 18 1.41 -21.16 -30.90
C GLY A 18 1.33 -21.93 -29.59
N ALA A 19 1.72 -21.31 -28.47
CA ALA A 19 1.48 -21.88 -27.15
C ALA A 19 -0.03 -21.91 -26.88
N THR A 20 -0.64 -23.10 -27.00
CA THR A 20 -2.06 -23.31 -26.71
C THR A 20 -2.23 -23.65 -25.22
N GLY A 21 -2.01 -22.65 -24.37
CA GLY A 21 -2.28 -22.73 -22.94
C GLY A 21 -3.58 -21.99 -22.57
N PRO A 22 -4.35 -22.44 -21.58
CA PRO A 22 -5.50 -21.68 -21.10
C PRO A 22 -5.05 -20.32 -20.57
N ALA A 23 -5.73 -19.25 -20.99
CA ALA A 23 -5.43 -17.88 -20.57
C ALA A 23 -5.62 -17.75 -19.04
N VAL A 24 -4.65 -17.13 -18.36
CA VAL A 24 -4.68 -16.90 -16.91
C VAL A 24 -5.22 -15.52 -16.63
N SER A 25 -6.27 -15.41 -15.81
CA SER A 25 -6.74 -14.11 -15.31
C SER A 25 -5.74 -13.59 -14.26
N SER A 26 -5.23 -12.38 -14.45
CA SER A 26 -4.22 -11.78 -13.56
C SER A 26 -4.79 -10.65 -12.71
N ARG A 27 -4.31 -10.54 -11.48
CA ARG A 27 -4.60 -9.43 -10.55
C ARG A 27 -3.31 -8.76 -10.10
N VAL A 28 -3.34 -7.42 -10.12
CA VAL A 28 -2.36 -6.54 -9.49
C VAL A 28 -3.12 -5.67 -8.49
N ALA A 29 -2.70 -5.67 -7.23
CA ALA A 29 -3.42 -4.99 -6.15
C ALA A 29 -2.49 -4.07 -5.34
N THR A 30 -3.00 -2.91 -4.94
CA THR A 30 -2.38 -2.05 -3.94
C THR A 30 -3.21 -2.12 -2.67
N ILE A 31 -2.58 -2.48 -1.56
CA ILE A 31 -3.24 -2.77 -0.28
C ILE A 31 -2.61 -1.89 0.80
N THR A 32 -3.43 -1.32 1.66
CA THR A 32 -2.92 -0.62 2.85
C THR A 32 -2.63 -1.63 3.95
N ILE A 33 -1.48 -1.52 4.62
CA ILE A 33 -1.14 -2.40 5.75
C ILE A 33 -2.19 -2.19 6.84
N ASN A 34 -2.90 -3.27 7.16
CA ASN A 34 -3.83 -3.35 8.29
C ASN A 34 -3.46 -4.58 9.12
N LEU A 35 -2.94 -4.35 10.33
CA LEU A 35 -2.45 -5.41 11.21
C LEU A 35 -3.57 -6.34 11.71
N ASN A 36 -4.83 -5.94 11.56
CA ASN A 36 -6.00 -6.70 12.02
C ASN A 36 -6.64 -7.52 10.91
N GLN A 37 -6.08 -7.51 9.70
CA GLN A 37 -6.61 -8.23 8.54
C GLN A 37 -5.54 -9.14 7.94
N VAL A 38 -5.96 -10.34 7.56
CA VAL A 38 -5.15 -11.28 6.80
C VAL A 38 -5.48 -11.08 5.32
N THR A 39 -4.45 -10.88 4.51
CA THR A 39 -4.59 -10.77 3.06
C THR A 39 -4.48 -12.15 2.43
N ALA A 40 -5.52 -12.59 1.73
CA ALA A 40 -5.46 -13.79 0.90
C ALA A 40 -4.72 -13.50 -0.42
N LEU A 41 -3.70 -14.32 -0.71
CA LEU A 41 -2.89 -14.28 -1.91
C LEU A 41 -3.16 -15.55 -2.73
N HIS A 42 -3.79 -15.37 -3.88
CA HIS A 42 -4.11 -16.47 -4.81
C HIS A 42 -2.93 -16.69 -5.75
N LEU A 43 -2.38 -17.88 -5.68
CA LEU A 43 -1.18 -18.30 -6.37
C LEU A 43 -1.51 -19.43 -7.35
N ARG A 44 -0.65 -19.61 -8.35
CA ARG A 44 -0.75 -20.73 -9.28
C ARG A 44 0.61 -21.41 -9.46
N PRO A 45 0.66 -22.75 -9.51
CA PRO A 45 1.91 -23.45 -9.83
C PRO A 45 2.50 -22.94 -11.14
N GLU A 46 3.84 -22.89 -11.22
CA GLU A 46 4.62 -22.37 -12.36
C GLU A 46 4.59 -20.84 -12.54
N PHE A 47 3.86 -20.11 -11.68
CA PHE A 47 3.87 -18.65 -11.63
C PHE A 47 4.47 -18.17 -10.31
N GLU A 48 5.09 -17.00 -10.38
CA GLU A 48 5.71 -16.33 -9.25
C GLU A 48 4.96 -15.04 -8.96
N SER A 49 4.69 -14.80 -7.69
CA SER A 49 3.98 -13.63 -7.21
C SER A 49 4.93 -12.76 -6.40
N THR A 50 4.87 -11.45 -6.65
CA THR A 50 5.69 -10.46 -6.00
C THR A 50 4.89 -9.69 -4.95
N ILE A 51 5.46 -9.55 -3.77
CA ILE A 51 4.93 -8.71 -2.69
C ILE A 51 5.93 -7.59 -2.46
N ARG A 52 5.48 -6.36 -2.63
CA ARG A 52 6.26 -5.14 -2.37
C ARG A 52 5.83 -4.54 -1.05
N MET A 53 6.76 -4.44 -0.12
CA MET A 53 6.57 -3.79 1.17
C MET A 53 6.92 -2.29 1.09
N PRO A 54 6.33 -1.44 1.95
CA PRO A 54 6.63 -0.01 1.95
C PRO A 54 7.99 0.32 2.60
N GLU A 55 8.60 -0.64 3.28
CA GLU A 55 9.88 -0.52 3.98
C GLU A 55 10.69 -1.82 3.87
N GLU A 56 11.92 -1.80 4.37
CA GLU A 56 12.83 -2.96 4.38
C GLU A 56 12.28 -4.09 5.25
N ILE A 57 12.39 -5.31 4.73
CA ILE A 57 12.04 -6.56 5.38
C ILE A 57 13.24 -7.06 6.17
N THR A 58 12.98 -7.57 7.36
CA THR A 58 14.01 -8.16 8.24
C THR A 58 13.89 -9.68 8.31
N SER A 59 12.70 -10.22 8.10
CA SER A 59 12.47 -11.66 8.13
C SER A 59 11.23 -12.08 7.35
N VAL A 60 11.28 -13.29 6.81
CA VAL A 60 10.17 -13.96 6.13
C VAL A 60 10.02 -15.36 6.71
N ILE A 61 8.83 -15.71 7.17
CA ILE A 61 8.52 -17.00 7.78
C ILE A 61 7.37 -17.63 7.01
N LEU A 62 7.59 -18.87 6.54
CA LEU A 62 6.64 -19.61 5.73
C LEU A 62 6.13 -20.84 6.50
N GLY A 63 4.81 -21.02 6.57
CA GLY A 63 4.20 -22.11 7.33
C GLY A 63 4.44 -23.50 6.74
N SER A 64 4.35 -23.63 5.41
CA SER A 64 4.55 -24.89 4.68
C SER A 64 5.64 -24.74 3.61
N PRO A 65 6.93 -24.80 3.99
CA PRO A 65 8.04 -24.68 3.05
C PRO A 65 8.16 -25.89 2.09
N SER A 66 7.40 -26.97 2.34
CA SER A 66 7.30 -28.12 1.42
C SER A 66 6.27 -27.92 0.31
N SER A 67 5.34 -26.96 0.46
CA SER A 67 4.27 -26.69 -0.50
C SER A 67 4.45 -25.36 -1.23
N PHE A 68 5.15 -24.42 -0.58
CA PHE A 68 5.44 -23.09 -1.10
C PHE A 68 6.94 -22.80 -0.98
N LYS A 69 7.42 -21.90 -1.84
CA LYS A 69 8.73 -21.28 -1.72
C LYS A 69 8.54 -19.78 -1.58
N ALA A 70 9.27 -19.18 -0.65
CA ALA A 70 9.39 -17.73 -0.50
C ALA A 70 10.87 -17.34 -0.58
N GLU A 71 11.17 -16.29 -1.33
CA GLU A 71 12.52 -15.74 -1.49
C GLU A 71 12.51 -14.26 -1.11
N HIS A 72 13.53 -13.88 -0.35
CA HIS A 72 13.81 -12.51 0.03
C HIS A 72 15.32 -12.26 -0.14
N ASN A 73 15.66 -11.13 -0.75
CA ASN A 73 17.04 -10.75 -1.06
C ASN A 73 17.35 -9.42 -0.38
N GLU A 74 18.46 -9.35 0.36
CA GLU A 74 18.92 -8.12 1.01
C GLU A 74 19.27 -7.00 0.01
N GLY A 75 19.61 -7.35 -1.24
CA GLY A 75 19.83 -6.38 -2.32
C GLY A 75 18.54 -5.74 -2.85
N GLU A 76 17.39 -6.38 -2.62
CA GLU A 76 16.06 -5.87 -2.94
C GLU A 76 15.17 -5.93 -1.69
N PRO A 77 15.51 -5.16 -0.64
CA PRO A 77 15.04 -5.43 0.72
C PRO A 77 13.54 -5.19 0.93
N GLN A 78 12.84 -4.65 -0.05
CA GLN A 78 11.40 -4.37 -0.01
C GLN A 78 10.56 -5.44 -0.71
N TYR A 79 11.18 -6.45 -1.33
CA TYR A 79 10.49 -7.45 -2.11
C TYR A 79 10.53 -8.84 -1.47
N VAL A 80 9.41 -9.54 -1.58
CA VAL A 80 9.29 -10.97 -1.35
C VAL A 80 8.69 -11.61 -2.59
N TYR A 81 9.30 -12.69 -3.04
CA TYR A 81 8.79 -13.50 -4.14
C TYR A 81 8.25 -14.80 -3.57
N VAL A 82 7.04 -15.20 -3.95
CA VAL A 82 6.39 -16.41 -3.45
C VAL A 82 5.78 -17.21 -4.58
N LYS A 83 5.91 -18.53 -4.51
CA LYS A 83 5.29 -19.44 -5.46
C LYS A 83 4.93 -20.79 -4.84
N PRO A 84 3.87 -21.45 -5.34
CA PRO A 84 3.61 -22.86 -5.03
C PRO A 84 4.66 -23.73 -5.70
N ILE A 85 5.10 -24.78 -5.02
CA ILE A 85 6.03 -25.78 -5.57
C ILE A 85 5.36 -27.14 -5.83
N THR A 86 4.08 -27.27 -5.47
CA THR A 86 3.24 -28.44 -5.75
C THR A 86 2.25 -28.14 -6.87
N LYS A 87 1.77 -29.19 -7.54
CA LYS A 87 0.68 -29.08 -8.53
C LYS A 87 -0.71 -29.30 -7.93
N ASP A 88 -0.75 -29.82 -6.71
CA ASP A 88 -1.98 -30.08 -5.96
C ASP A 88 -2.49 -28.81 -5.26
N PRO A 89 -3.80 -28.73 -4.97
CA PRO A 89 -4.36 -27.65 -4.17
C PRO A 89 -3.75 -27.64 -2.76
N VAL A 90 -3.26 -26.49 -2.32
CA VAL A 90 -2.57 -26.31 -1.03
C VAL A 90 -2.84 -24.93 -0.45
N GLN A 91 -2.84 -24.84 0.88
CA GLN A 91 -2.96 -23.60 1.63
C GLN A 91 -1.88 -23.49 2.70
N SER A 92 -1.43 -22.27 2.98
CA SER A 92 -0.48 -22.00 4.04
C SER A 92 -0.54 -20.52 4.46
N ASN A 93 0.40 -20.08 5.29
CA ASN A 93 0.55 -18.71 5.70
C ASN A 93 1.99 -18.21 5.47
N LEU A 94 2.11 -16.91 5.23
CA LEU A 94 3.36 -16.18 5.11
C LEU A 94 3.35 -15.03 6.12
N LEU A 95 4.37 -14.96 6.97
CA LEU A 95 4.60 -13.84 7.86
C LEU A 95 5.81 -13.04 7.37
N ILE A 96 5.64 -11.73 7.25
CA ILE A 96 6.69 -10.79 6.87
C ILE A 96 6.90 -9.84 8.04
N ALA A 97 8.14 -9.75 8.52
CA ALA A 97 8.55 -8.77 9.52
C ALA A 97 9.36 -7.65 8.87
N THR A 98 9.06 -6.42 9.24
CA THR A 98 9.72 -5.24 8.70
C THR A 98 10.71 -4.62 9.70
N LYS A 99 11.53 -3.69 9.21
CA LYS A 99 12.52 -2.97 10.02
C LYS A 99 11.91 -2.13 11.12
N SER A 100 10.72 -1.54 10.92
CA SER A 100 10.01 -0.83 11.99
C SER A 100 9.37 -1.77 13.03
N GLY A 101 9.49 -3.09 12.87
CA GLY A 101 8.84 -4.08 13.72
C GLY A 101 7.36 -4.33 13.39
N GLN A 102 6.87 -3.91 12.22
CA GLN A 102 5.53 -4.30 11.77
C GLN A 102 5.54 -5.75 11.28
N HIS A 103 4.44 -6.45 11.52
CA HIS A 103 4.23 -7.81 11.04
C HIS A 103 3.02 -7.86 10.11
N VAL A 104 3.20 -8.42 8.92
CA VAL A 104 2.12 -8.66 7.96
C VAL A 104 1.93 -10.16 7.80
N THR A 105 0.69 -10.62 7.95
CA THR A 105 0.32 -12.02 7.74
C THR A 105 -0.51 -12.14 6.47
N LEU A 106 -0.10 -13.04 5.59
CA LEU A 106 -0.82 -13.40 4.38
C LEU A 106 -1.26 -14.86 4.45
N GLU A 107 -2.44 -15.14 3.91
CA GLU A 107 -2.88 -16.50 3.60
C GLU A 107 -2.47 -16.81 2.15
N LEU A 108 -1.78 -17.93 1.96
CA LEU A 108 -1.35 -18.41 0.65
C LEU A 108 -2.34 -19.47 0.17
N ILE A 109 -2.94 -19.28 -0.99
CA ILE A 109 -3.92 -20.20 -1.56
C ILE A 109 -3.47 -20.57 -2.96
N SER A 110 -3.29 -21.86 -3.22
CA SER A 110 -3.06 -22.39 -4.56
C SER A 110 -4.12 -23.45 -4.86
N ASP A 111 -4.91 -23.25 -5.91
CA ASP A 111 -5.90 -24.23 -6.37
C ASP A 111 -5.27 -25.39 -7.18
N GLY A 112 -3.95 -25.35 -7.39
CA GLY A 112 -3.23 -26.35 -8.17
C GLY A 112 -3.28 -26.11 -9.69
N ALA A 113 -2.62 -26.98 -10.45
CA ALA A 113 -2.42 -26.81 -11.90
C ALA A 113 -3.68 -27.15 -12.73
N SER A 114 -4.53 -28.04 -12.21
CA SER A 114 -5.76 -28.50 -12.87
C SER A 114 -6.99 -27.64 -12.53
N ALA A 115 -6.81 -26.58 -11.76
CA ALA A 115 -7.87 -25.65 -11.45
C ALA A 115 -8.33 -24.93 -12.72
N ASN A 116 -9.42 -25.43 -13.32
CA ASN A 116 -10.12 -24.77 -14.42
C ASN A 116 -10.89 -23.52 -13.97
N ASN A 117 -10.53 -22.96 -12.81
CA ASN A 117 -11.14 -21.78 -12.21
C ASN A 117 -10.66 -20.52 -12.94
N ALA A 118 -11.07 -20.35 -14.19
CA ALA A 118 -10.82 -19.13 -14.97
C ALA A 118 -11.37 -17.85 -14.29
N ASN A 119 -12.25 -18.02 -13.29
CA ASN A 119 -12.88 -16.92 -12.55
C ASN A 119 -12.09 -16.47 -11.32
N GLN A 120 -11.11 -17.22 -10.81
CA GLN A 120 -10.28 -16.76 -9.68
C GLN A 120 -8.97 -16.19 -10.23
N PRO A 121 -8.74 -14.88 -10.14
CA PRO A 121 -7.53 -14.28 -10.67
C PRO A 121 -6.31 -14.65 -9.82
N VAL A 122 -5.17 -14.86 -10.49
CA VAL A 122 -3.88 -15.07 -9.84
C VAL A 122 -3.30 -13.71 -9.46
N ASP A 123 -2.90 -13.57 -8.20
CA ASP A 123 -2.32 -12.34 -7.66
C ASP A 123 -0.83 -12.27 -8.00
N PHE A 124 -0.47 -11.58 -9.09
CA PHE A 124 0.91 -11.47 -9.55
C PHE A 124 1.72 -10.44 -8.78
N LEU A 125 1.08 -9.34 -8.38
CA LEU A 125 1.74 -8.26 -7.65
C LEU A 125 0.80 -7.71 -6.57
N ILE A 126 1.29 -7.70 -5.33
CA ILE A 126 0.69 -6.97 -4.22
C ILE A 126 1.65 -5.87 -3.77
N GLU A 127 1.19 -4.62 -3.78
CA GLU A 127 1.93 -3.49 -3.22
C GLU A 127 1.30 -3.06 -1.90
N TYR A 128 2.03 -3.22 -0.80
CA TYR A 128 1.64 -2.70 0.50
C TYR A 128 2.04 -1.23 0.66
N ARG A 129 1.14 -0.43 1.24
CA ARG A 129 1.38 0.97 1.62
C ARG A 129 1.11 1.20 3.09
N VAL A 130 1.86 2.12 3.68
CA VAL A 130 1.59 2.60 5.04
C VAL A 130 0.30 3.42 5.09
N SER A 131 -0.50 3.22 6.14
CA SER A 131 -1.66 4.07 6.46
C SER A 131 -1.16 5.47 6.83
N ARG A 132 -1.41 6.48 6.01
CA ARG A 132 -1.12 7.88 6.36
C ARG A 132 -2.39 8.52 6.93
N SER A 133 -2.40 8.82 8.22
CA SER A 133 -3.40 9.71 8.81
C SER A 133 -3.04 11.16 8.46
N PHE A 134 -3.87 11.85 7.68
CA PHE A 134 -3.74 13.29 7.47
C PHE A 134 -4.53 14.03 8.57
N LEU A 135 -3.87 14.91 9.31
CA LEU A 135 -4.53 15.90 10.17
C LEU A 135 -4.44 17.24 9.43
N ILE A 136 -5.58 17.76 8.98
CA ILE A 136 -5.65 19.11 8.39
C ILE A 136 -5.76 20.11 9.55
N VAL A 137 -4.66 20.78 9.87
CA VAL A 137 -4.70 21.97 10.74
C VAL A 137 -5.18 23.13 9.86
N SER A 138 -6.38 23.63 10.11
CA SER A 138 -6.91 24.80 9.41
C SER A 138 -6.24 26.05 9.97
N ASP A 139 -5.19 26.52 9.29
CA ASP A 139 -4.58 27.81 9.59
C ASP A 139 -5.48 28.92 9.01
N ALA A 140 -6.40 29.44 9.83
CA ALA A 140 -7.29 30.52 9.44
C ALA A 140 -6.47 31.82 9.34
N THR A 141 -6.00 32.13 8.13
CA THR A 141 -5.36 33.40 7.82
C THR A 141 -6.36 34.54 8.01
N VAL A 142 -6.15 35.37 9.03
CA VAL A 142 -6.97 36.58 9.29
C VAL A 142 -6.55 37.68 8.30
N PRO A 143 -7.45 38.23 7.47
CA PRO A 143 -7.09 39.30 6.55
C PRO A 143 -6.86 40.61 7.31
N VAL A 144 -5.66 41.19 7.15
CA VAL A 144 -5.31 42.51 7.67
C VAL A 144 -5.95 43.58 6.79
N MET A 145 -6.90 44.35 7.33
CA MET A 145 -7.42 45.58 6.72
C MET A 145 -6.43 46.75 6.91
N PRO A 146 -6.21 47.61 5.90
CA PRO A 146 -5.35 48.77 6.04
C PRO A 146 -6.06 49.91 6.79
N LYS A 147 -5.39 50.44 7.81
CA LYS A 147 -5.82 51.59 8.63
C LYS A 147 -5.54 52.89 7.88
N THR A 148 -6.58 53.67 7.56
CA THR A 148 -6.46 55.04 7.05
C THR A 148 -6.45 56.05 8.21
N ALA A 149 -5.48 56.96 8.19
CA ALA A 149 -5.21 58.03 9.16
C ALA A 149 -6.20 59.22 9.03
N GLU A 150 -6.77 59.69 10.15
CA GLU A 150 -6.50 61.00 10.83
C GLU A 150 -7.34 62.22 10.40
N LYS A 151 -8.08 62.81 11.37
CA LYS A 151 -8.09 64.25 11.68
C LYS A 151 -8.71 64.54 13.08
N PRO A 152 -8.37 65.69 13.72
CA PRO A 152 -8.32 65.83 15.17
C PRO A 152 -9.40 66.74 15.78
N ASP A 153 -9.29 66.90 17.12
CA ASP A 153 -9.79 67.97 18.00
C ASP A 153 -10.95 67.60 18.93
N SER A 154 -10.67 67.32 20.21
CA SER A 154 -10.44 68.34 21.24
C SER A 154 -10.65 67.83 22.68
N SER A 155 -9.74 68.26 23.56
CA SER A 155 -9.89 68.51 25.00
C SER A 155 -10.06 67.35 26.00
N GLY A 156 -9.09 67.21 26.91
CA GLY A 156 -9.37 66.81 28.31
C GLY A 156 -8.49 65.74 28.94
N ALA A 157 -7.48 66.17 29.71
CA ALA A 157 -6.87 65.56 30.92
C ALA A 157 -6.30 64.10 30.91
N SER A 158 -5.03 63.96 31.32
CA SER A 158 -4.32 62.71 31.68
C SER A 158 -4.45 62.38 33.18
N PRO A 159 -3.92 61.25 33.76
CA PRO A 159 -3.58 59.88 33.30
C PRO A 159 -4.13 58.80 34.30
N PRO A 160 -3.58 57.57 34.52
CA PRO A 160 -2.97 56.53 33.67
C PRO A 160 -3.76 55.19 33.71
N HIS A 161 -3.25 54.15 33.03
CA HIS A 161 -3.45 52.71 33.28
C HIS A 161 -4.32 51.86 32.34
N SER A 162 -3.70 50.72 32.01
CA SER A 162 -4.25 49.41 31.66
C SER A 162 -4.62 49.17 30.18
N PRO A 163 -3.84 48.35 29.46
CA PRO A 163 -4.35 47.75 28.23
C PRO A 163 -5.53 46.85 28.60
N SER A 164 -6.72 47.16 28.10
CA SER A 164 -7.87 46.26 28.17
C SER A 164 -7.52 45.00 27.41
N VAL A 165 -7.15 43.96 28.16
CA VAL A 165 -7.07 42.58 27.68
C VAL A 165 -8.50 42.20 27.33
N VAL A 166 -8.82 42.24 26.03
CA VAL A 166 -10.03 41.60 25.54
C VAL A 166 -9.77 40.11 25.70
N PRO A 167 -10.51 39.39 26.56
CA PRO A 167 -10.20 37.99 26.83
C PRO A 167 -10.34 37.19 25.54
N SER A 168 -9.34 36.35 25.27
CA SER A 168 -9.39 35.40 24.16
C SER A 168 -10.61 34.50 24.34
N ALA A 169 -11.20 34.01 23.25
CA ALA A 169 -12.30 33.05 23.31
C ALA A 169 -11.93 31.83 24.19
N ILE A 170 -10.64 31.48 24.24
CA ILE A 170 -10.09 30.40 25.07
C ILE A 170 -10.15 30.74 26.57
N ASP A 171 -9.90 32.00 26.95
CA ASP A 171 -9.98 32.42 28.36
C ASP A 171 -11.44 32.38 28.87
N GLN A 172 -12.40 32.70 27.99
CA GLN A 172 -13.83 32.62 28.32
C GLN A 172 -14.29 31.17 28.51
N GLU A 173 -13.80 30.25 27.69
CA GLU A 173 -14.17 28.83 27.77
C GLU A 173 -13.52 28.14 28.98
N PHE A 174 -12.29 28.53 29.33
CA PHE A 174 -11.60 28.07 30.54
C PHE A 174 -12.31 28.51 31.83
N GLU A 175 -12.81 29.75 31.89
CA GLU A 175 -13.61 30.23 33.02
C GLU A 175 -14.97 29.52 33.14
N GLN A 176 -15.58 29.13 32.03
CA GLN A 176 -16.82 28.34 32.07
C GLN A 176 -16.59 26.94 32.60
N GLN A 177 -15.50 26.28 32.20
CA GLN A 177 -15.17 24.94 32.69
C GLN A 177 -14.80 24.92 34.18
N THR A 178 -14.12 25.96 34.67
CA THR A 178 -13.79 26.08 36.11
C THR A 178 -15.03 26.30 36.97
N LYS A 179 -16.05 27.00 36.47
CA LYS A 179 -17.34 27.15 37.19
C LYS A 179 -18.16 25.86 37.25
N LEU A 180 -18.03 24.97 36.26
CA LEU A 180 -18.76 23.70 36.22
C LEU A 180 -18.12 22.59 37.09
N ASN A 181 -16.82 22.64 37.30
CA ASN A 181 -16.07 21.64 38.09
C ASN A 181 -15.83 22.02 39.55
N ALA A 182 -16.41 23.12 40.04
CA ALA A 182 -16.31 23.47 41.46
C ALA A 182 -17.18 22.51 42.30
N PRO A 183 -16.60 21.81 43.30
CA PRO A 183 -17.39 21.00 44.22
C PRO A 183 -18.30 21.91 45.07
N LYS A 184 -19.53 21.45 45.33
CA LYS A 184 -20.49 22.12 46.22
C LYS A 184 -20.06 22.05 47.69
#